data_AF-A0A8T2UU56-F1
#
_entry.id   AF-A0A8T2UU56-F1
#
_cell.length_a   1.000
_cell.length_b   1.000
_cell.length_c   1.000
_cell.angle_alpha   90.00
_cell.angle_beta   90.00
_cell.angle_gamma   90.00
#
_symmetry.space_group_name_H-M   'P 1'
#
loop_
_entity.id
_entity.type
_entity.pdbx_description
1 polymer ?
#
loop_
_entity_poly.entity_id
_entity_poly.type
_entity_poly.pdbx_seq_one_letter_code
_entity_poly.pdbx_strand_id
1 'polypeptide(L)'
;MKYGNAIFHLEGPRRVKGVRWSQNKELFDCWRNGTTGYPLIDANMKELIATGFMSNRGRQIVCSFLVRDMGIDWRMGAEWFESLLLDYDPCSNYGNWTYGAGVGNDPREDRYFSIPKQAQNYDPDGDYVAHWIPQLANLSKSQRHFPGQAYLKPVVSLKFANSGRPRPESNKLDFSKMEFKSGGNSGGFRGRSRRF
;
A
#
# COMPACT_ATOMS: atom_id res chain seq x y z
N MET A 1 0.49 -19.15 24.51
CA MET A 1 0.30 -18.49 23.19
C MET A 1 0.71 -19.47 22.08
N LYS A 2 -0.18 -19.80 21.14
CA LYS A 2 0.04 -20.83 20.10
C LYS A 2 1.21 -20.56 19.14
N TYR A 3 1.56 -19.29 18.92
CA TYR A 3 2.56 -18.88 17.92
C TYR A 3 3.80 -18.20 18.51
N GLY A 4 3.95 -18.18 19.85
CA GLY A 4 5.09 -17.58 20.53
C GLY A 4 5.35 -16.13 20.07
N ASN A 5 6.62 -15.79 19.83
CA ASN A 5 7.04 -14.48 19.37
C ASN A 5 6.86 -14.26 17.85
N ALA A 6 6.35 -15.24 17.08
CA ALA A 6 6.22 -15.15 15.63
C ALA A 6 5.38 -13.95 15.13
N ILE A 7 4.51 -13.41 16.00
CA ILE A 7 3.72 -12.20 15.72
C ILE A 7 4.55 -10.93 15.55
N PHE A 8 5.83 -10.93 15.95
CA PHE A 8 6.75 -9.79 15.84
C PHE A 8 7.74 -9.94 14.67
N HIS A 9 7.75 -11.08 13.98
CA HIS A 9 8.67 -11.35 12.88
C HIS A 9 8.09 -10.90 11.55
N LEU A 10 8.95 -10.48 10.62
CA LEU A 10 8.57 -9.98 9.30
C LEU A 10 7.65 -10.95 8.54
N GLU A 11 7.91 -12.24 8.65
CA GLU A 11 7.16 -13.33 8.00
C GLU A 11 5.81 -13.64 8.67
N GLY A 12 5.57 -13.05 9.85
CA GLY A 12 4.39 -13.27 10.68
C GLY A 12 4.20 -14.73 11.15
N PRO A 13 3.07 -15.02 11.80
CA PRO A 13 2.75 -16.37 12.27
C PRO A 13 2.66 -17.42 11.15
N ARG A 14 2.34 -17.02 9.91
CA ARG A 14 2.30 -17.91 8.74
C ARG A 14 3.68 -18.21 8.13
N ARG A 15 4.73 -17.50 8.56
CA ARG A 15 6.08 -17.61 7.98
C ARG A 15 6.09 -17.40 6.47
N VAL A 16 5.40 -16.35 6.02
CA VAL A 16 5.32 -16.00 4.59
C VAL A 16 6.70 -15.55 4.10
N LYS A 17 7.24 -16.26 3.11
CA LYS A 17 8.56 -15.99 2.52
C LYS A 17 8.45 -15.26 1.19
N GLY A 18 9.52 -14.57 0.81
CA GLY A 18 9.67 -13.97 -0.53
C GLY A 18 9.03 -12.59 -0.71
N VAL A 19 8.36 -12.05 0.30
CA VAL A 19 7.85 -10.67 0.28
C VAL A 19 9.02 -9.70 0.52
N ARG A 20 9.22 -8.78 -0.42
CA ARG A 20 10.23 -7.71 -0.29
C ARG A 20 9.58 -6.46 0.27
N TRP A 21 9.79 -6.23 1.56
CA TRP A 21 9.34 -5.02 2.24
C TRP A 21 10.35 -3.89 2.08
N SER A 22 9.86 -2.69 1.82
CA SER A 22 10.68 -1.48 1.80
C SER A 22 10.82 -0.91 3.21
N GLN A 23 12.00 -0.41 3.55
CA GLN A 23 12.24 0.41 4.75
C GLN A 23 12.61 1.84 4.36
N ASN A 24 12.07 2.33 3.23
CA ASN A 24 12.29 3.70 2.77
C ASN A 24 11.77 4.68 3.83
N LYS A 25 12.70 5.41 4.45
CA LYS A 25 12.43 6.25 5.60
C LYS A 25 11.63 7.50 5.21
N GLU A 26 11.89 8.06 4.03
CA GLU A 26 11.22 9.26 3.56
C GLU A 26 9.72 9.02 3.34
N LEU A 27 9.35 7.90 2.71
CA LEU A 27 7.96 7.51 2.53
C LEU A 27 7.27 7.22 3.86
N PHE A 28 7.97 6.53 4.76
CA PHE A 28 7.45 6.26 6.10
C PHE A 28 7.26 7.55 6.91
N ASP A 29 8.19 8.51 6.79
CA ASP A 29 8.09 9.81 7.45
C ASP A 29 6.93 10.64 6.88
N CYS A 30 6.61 10.53 5.60
CA CYS A 30 5.38 11.12 5.06
C CYS A 30 4.11 10.49 5.63
N TRP A 31 4.10 9.16 5.80
CA TRP A 31 2.96 8.45 6.39
C TRP A 31 2.78 8.81 7.86
N ARG A 32 3.83 8.69 8.68
CA ARG A 32 3.77 8.92 10.12
C ARG A 32 3.33 10.35 10.47
N ASN A 33 3.69 11.34 9.64
CA ASN A 33 3.40 12.76 9.85
C ASN A 33 2.09 13.22 9.20
N GLY A 34 1.38 12.34 8.48
CA GLY A 34 0.15 12.71 7.78
C GLY A 34 0.39 13.73 6.66
N THR A 35 1.41 13.50 5.84
CA THR A 35 1.77 14.34 4.68
C THR A 35 1.90 13.50 3.41
N THR A 36 1.04 12.49 3.24
CA THR A 36 1.06 11.55 2.11
C THR A 36 0.45 12.13 0.84
N GLY A 37 -0.34 13.19 0.96
CA GLY A 37 -1.14 13.75 -0.14
C GLY A 37 -2.49 13.06 -0.34
N TYR A 38 -2.86 12.13 0.55
CA TYR A 38 -4.18 11.53 0.61
C TYR A 38 -4.91 12.03 1.87
N PRO A 39 -5.90 12.93 1.72
CA PRO A 39 -6.53 13.60 2.86
C PRO A 39 -7.07 12.66 3.94
N LEU A 40 -7.69 11.53 3.55
CA LEU A 40 -8.20 10.55 4.51
C LEU A 40 -7.07 9.89 5.33
N ILE A 41 -5.93 9.58 4.71
CA ILE A 41 -4.76 9.02 5.40
C ILE A 41 -4.18 10.08 6.33
N ASP A 42 -3.97 11.28 5.80
CA ASP A 42 -3.35 12.38 6.51
C ASP A 42 -4.17 12.81 7.73
N ALA A 43 -5.50 12.84 7.61
CA ALA A 43 -6.42 13.15 8.70
C ALA A 43 -6.32 12.11 9.84
N ASN A 44 -6.34 10.82 9.51
CA ASN A 44 -6.19 9.75 10.50
C ASN A 44 -4.83 9.83 11.21
N MET A 45 -3.74 10.03 10.46
CA MET A 45 -2.41 10.12 11.06
C MET A 45 -2.28 11.35 11.96
N LYS A 46 -2.90 12.48 11.59
CA LYS A 46 -2.98 13.67 12.44
C LYS A 46 -3.83 13.46 13.69
N GLU A 47 -4.96 12.76 13.59
CA GLU A 47 -5.78 12.37 14.75
C GLU A 47 -4.95 11.55 15.74
N LEU A 48 -4.24 10.53 15.26
CA LEU A 48 -3.39 9.69 16.10
C LEU A 48 -2.30 10.47 16.82
N ILE A 49 -1.58 11.33 16.09
CA ILE A 49 -0.51 12.15 16.69
C ILE A 49 -1.06 13.11 17.74
N ALA A 50 -2.21 13.74 17.46
CA ALA A 50 -2.77 14.77 18.33
C ALA A 50 -3.46 14.20 19.58
N THR A 51 -4.03 13.00 19.50
CA THR A 51 -4.93 12.46 20.54
C THR A 51 -4.45 11.16 21.17
N GLY A 52 -3.49 10.46 20.54
CA GLY A 52 -3.13 9.10 20.91
C GLY A 52 -4.24 8.08 20.66
N PHE A 53 -5.28 8.44 19.90
CA PHE A 53 -6.38 7.58 19.50
C PHE A 53 -6.58 7.60 17.98
N MET A 54 -7.08 6.50 17.45
CA MET A 54 -7.56 6.43 16.07
C MET A 54 -8.72 5.43 16.01
N SER A 55 -9.78 5.77 15.29
CA SER A 55 -10.92 4.87 15.09
C SER A 55 -10.46 3.53 14.48
N ASN A 56 -11.14 2.42 14.83
CA ASN A 56 -10.78 1.10 14.30
C ASN A 56 -10.79 1.06 12.75
N ARG A 57 -11.74 1.76 12.13
CA ARG A 57 -11.80 1.93 10.67
C ARG A 57 -10.57 2.68 10.15
N GLY A 58 -10.19 3.77 10.81
CA GLY A 58 -8.95 4.51 10.55
C GLY A 58 -7.72 3.63 10.56
N ARG A 59 -7.55 2.83 11.63
CA ARG A 59 -6.41 1.91 11.79
C ARG A 59 -6.29 0.93 10.62
N GLN A 60 -7.41 0.36 10.18
CA GLN A 60 -7.46 -0.55 9.03
C GLN A 60 -7.07 0.15 7.72
N ILE A 61 -7.55 1.37 7.51
CA ILE A 61 -7.28 2.17 6.31
C ILE A 61 -5.78 2.52 6.22
N VAL A 62 -5.21 3.10 7.28
CA VAL A 62 -3.80 3.55 7.26
C VAL A 62 -2.83 2.37 7.23
N CYS A 63 -3.17 1.26 7.89
CA CYS A 63 -2.41 0.01 7.82
C CYS A 63 -2.37 -0.55 6.40
N SER A 64 -3.53 -0.67 5.74
CA SER A 64 -3.59 -1.14 4.36
C SER A 64 -2.84 -0.22 3.40
N PHE A 65 -2.90 1.09 3.60
CA PHE A 65 -2.17 2.03 2.75
C PHE A 65 -0.65 1.86 2.88
N LEU A 66 -0.13 1.77 4.11
CA LEU A 66 1.30 1.55 4.36
C LEU A 66 1.80 0.24 3.72
N VAL A 67 1.04 -0.83 3.91
CA VAL A 67 1.40 -2.17 3.43
C VAL A 67 1.23 -2.29 1.92
N ARG A 68 0.06 -1.94 1.38
CA ARG A 68 -0.35 -2.32 0.03
C ARG A 68 0.04 -1.25 -0.99
N ASP A 69 -0.25 0.01 -0.71
CA ASP A 69 0.08 1.12 -1.61
C ASP A 69 1.57 1.49 -1.50
N MET A 70 2.08 1.72 -0.29
CA MET A 70 3.49 2.10 -0.09
C MET A 70 4.47 0.91 -0.12
N GLY A 71 4.04 -0.30 0.28
CA GLY A 71 4.94 -1.47 0.31
C GLY A 71 5.98 -1.41 1.42
N ILE A 72 5.71 -0.65 2.49
CA ILE A 72 6.63 -0.48 3.62
C ILE A 72 6.48 -1.66 4.60
N ASP A 73 7.59 -2.02 5.25
CA ASP A 73 7.64 -3.01 6.33
C ASP A 73 6.58 -2.70 7.39
N TRP A 74 5.61 -3.61 7.51
CA TRP A 74 4.46 -3.43 8.37
C TRP A 74 4.84 -3.27 9.84
N ARG A 75 6.00 -3.78 10.27
CA ARG A 75 6.48 -3.66 11.66
C ARG A 75 6.78 -2.22 12.02
N MET A 76 7.25 -1.41 11.06
CA MET A 76 7.47 0.03 11.28
C MET A 76 6.15 0.73 11.65
N GLY A 77 5.05 0.35 11.00
CA GLY A 77 3.73 0.85 11.34
C GLY A 77 3.23 0.35 12.70
N ALA A 78 3.47 -0.93 13.01
CA ALA A 78 3.12 -1.52 14.29
C ALA A 78 3.84 -0.85 15.46
N GLU A 79 5.15 -0.62 15.33
CA GLU A 79 5.99 0.09 16.31
C GLU A 79 5.57 1.56 16.47
N TRP A 80 5.19 2.23 15.37
CA TRP A 80 4.66 3.59 15.44
C TRP A 80 3.36 3.66 16.24
N PHE A 81 2.46 2.70 16.01
CA PHE A 81 1.20 2.59 16.73
C PHE A 81 1.44 2.28 18.22
N GLU A 82 2.39 1.41 18.53
CA GLU A 82 2.81 1.14 19.91
C GLU A 82 3.28 2.41 20.63
N SER A 83 4.00 3.30 19.93
CA SER A 83 4.52 4.53 20.54
C SER A 83 3.47 5.61 20.82
N LEU A 84 2.28 5.53 20.20
CA LEU A 84 1.27 6.61 20.25
C LEU A 84 -0.08 6.18 20.84
N LEU A 85 -0.50 4.93 20.66
CA LEU A 85 -1.83 4.50 21.05
C LEU A 85 -1.97 4.45 22.57
N LEU A 86 -2.92 5.22 23.10
CA LEU A 86 -3.29 5.18 24.52
C LEU A 86 -3.95 3.86 24.92
N ASP A 87 -4.57 3.17 23.95
CA ASP A 87 -5.20 1.86 24.12
C ASP A 87 -4.33 0.71 23.59
N TYR A 88 -3.00 0.88 23.58
CA TYR A 88 -2.07 -0.12 23.09
C TYR A 88 -2.18 -1.43 23.88
N ASP A 89 -2.47 -2.51 23.15
CA ASP A 89 -2.30 -3.89 23.57
C ASP A 89 -1.42 -4.60 22.53
N PRO A 90 -0.28 -5.21 22.91
CA PRO A 90 0.64 -5.85 21.97
C PRO A 90 -0.04 -6.90 21.08
N CYS A 91 -0.93 -7.70 21.65
CA CYS A 91 -1.59 -8.78 20.93
C CYS A 91 -2.54 -8.24 19.87
N SER A 92 -3.35 -7.26 20.24
CA SER A 92 -4.33 -6.62 19.36
C SER A 92 -3.64 -5.78 18.29
N ASN A 93 -2.60 -5.03 18.63
CA ASN A 93 -1.85 -4.21 17.67
C ASN A 93 -1.15 -5.09 16.64
N TYR A 94 -0.19 -5.93 17.06
CA TYR A 94 0.57 -6.77 16.14
C TYR A 94 -0.30 -7.81 15.44
N GLY A 95 -1.35 -8.31 16.10
CA GLY A 95 -2.37 -9.14 15.47
C GLY A 95 -3.03 -8.44 14.28
N ASN A 96 -3.58 -7.24 14.48
CA ASN A 96 -4.20 -6.46 13.40
C ASN A 96 -3.22 -6.09 12.28
N TRP A 97 -1.98 -5.74 12.61
CA TRP A 97 -0.95 -5.44 11.62
C TRP A 97 -0.55 -6.65 10.78
N THR A 98 -0.39 -7.83 11.38
CA THR A 98 -0.11 -9.07 10.64
C THR A 98 -1.27 -9.44 9.70
N TYR A 99 -2.52 -9.19 10.09
CA TYR A 99 -3.68 -9.35 9.22
C TYR A 99 -3.63 -8.39 8.02
N GLY A 100 -3.41 -7.10 8.24
CA GLY A 100 -3.29 -6.11 7.16
C GLY A 100 -2.14 -6.41 6.19
N ALA A 101 -1.01 -6.86 6.74
CA ALA A 101 0.17 -7.28 5.99
C ALA A 101 -0.01 -8.59 5.19
N GLY A 102 -1.06 -9.37 5.46
CA GLY A 102 -1.27 -10.68 4.82
C GLY A 102 -0.34 -11.78 5.32
N VAL A 103 0.39 -11.55 6.42
CA VAL A 103 1.30 -12.51 7.06
C VAL A 103 0.68 -13.19 8.29
N GLY A 104 -0.51 -12.74 8.69
CA GLY A 104 -1.35 -13.31 9.74
C GLY A 104 -2.19 -14.50 9.26
N ASN A 105 -2.85 -15.17 10.21
CA ASN A 105 -3.69 -16.35 9.94
C ASN A 105 -5.09 -15.97 9.44
N ASP A 106 -5.14 -15.26 8.31
CA ASP A 106 -6.37 -14.84 7.64
C ASP A 106 -6.77 -15.89 6.59
N PRO A 107 -8.02 -16.41 6.59
CA PRO A 107 -8.51 -17.24 5.50
C PRO A 107 -8.71 -16.45 4.19
N ARG A 108 -8.71 -15.11 4.23
CA ARG A 108 -8.87 -14.25 3.05
C ARG A 108 -7.50 -13.78 2.58
N GLU A 109 -7.06 -14.31 1.44
CA GLU A 109 -5.86 -13.82 0.77
C GLU A 109 -6.15 -12.46 0.09
N ASP A 110 -5.19 -11.53 0.14
CA ASP A 110 -5.22 -10.22 -0.54
C ASP A 110 -6.31 -9.20 -0.15
N ARG A 111 -6.57 -9.04 1.15
CA ARG A 111 -7.35 -7.89 1.63
C ARG A 111 -6.59 -6.56 1.43
N TYR A 112 -7.26 -5.61 0.78
CA TYR A 112 -6.83 -4.23 0.64
C TYR A 112 -8.02 -3.28 0.83
N PHE A 113 -7.75 -2.03 1.21
CA PHE A 113 -8.74 -0.97 1.29
C PHE A 113 -8.49 0.07 0.20
N SER A 114 -9.46 0.21 -0.72
CA SER A 114 -9.43 1.27 -1.71
C SER A 114 -9.76 2.61 -1.03
N ILE A 115 -8.78 3.51 -0.93
CA ILE A 115 -8.91 4.80 -0.24
C ILE A 115 -10.12 5.60 -0.73
N PRO A 116 -10.39 5.74 -2.05
CA PRO A 116 -11.58 6.43 -2.52
C PRO A 116 -12.90 5.85 -2.03
N LYS A 117 -13.00 4.52 -2.03
CA LYS A 117 -14.22 3.84 -1.55
C LYS A 117 -14.40 4.01 -0.04
N GLN A 118 -13.31 4.02 0.73
CA GLN A 118 -13.37 4.23 2.18
C GLN A 118 -13.77 5.67 2.51
N ALA A 119 -13.21 6.65 1.80
CA ALA A 119 -13.60 8.06 1.93
C ALA A 119 -15.10 8.24 1.71
N GLN A 120 -15.63 7.72 0.59
CA GLN A 120 -17.05 7.84 0.26
C GLN A 120 -17.97 7.15 1.29
N ASN A 121 -17.55 5.99 1.81
CA ASN A 121 -18.39 5.21 2.72
C ASN A 121 -18.42 5.73 4.16
N TYR A 122 -17.30 6.29 4.64
CA TYR A 122 -17.12 6.63 6.06
C TYR A 122 -17.00 8.13 6.34
N ASP A 123 -16.81 8.94 5.30
CA ASP A 123 -16.77 10.40 5.39
C ASP A 123 -17.35 11.03 4.11
N PRO A 124 -18.61 10.74 3.71
CA PRO A 124 -19.14 11.14 2.40
C PRO A 124 -19.04 12.64 2.10
N ASP A 125 -19.11 13.48 3.14
CA ASP A 125 -19.07 14.94 3.05
C ASP A 125 -17.66 15.54 3.26
N GLY A 126 -16.68 14.72 3.61
CA GLY A 126 -15.32 15.17 3.90
C GLY A 126 -15.21 15.99 5.18
N ASP A 127 -16.17 15.90 6.10
CA ASP A 127 -16.20 16.69 7.33
C ASP A 127 -15.12 16.22 8.31
N TYR A 128 -14.87 14.91 8.39
CA TYR A 128 -13.77 14.38 9.19
C TYR A 128 -12.42 14.84 8.65
N VAL A 129 -12.22 14.77 7.33
CA VAL A 129 -11.00 15.29 6.70
C VAL A 129 -10.85 16.80 6.92
N ALA A 130 -11.92 17.58 6.77
CA ALA A 130 -11.89 19.02 6.98
C ALA A 130 -11.58 19.41 8.44
N HIS A 131 -12.02 18.60 9.41
CA HIS A 131 -11.73 18.81 10.83
C HIS A 131 -10.22 18.69 11.12
N TRP A 132 -9.59 17.62 10.63
CA TRP A 132 -8.16 17.36 10.86
C TRP A 132 -7.22 18.07 9.88
N ILE A 133 -7.76 18.59 8.78
CA ILE A 133 -7.03 19.31 7.74
C ILE A 133 -7.81 20.60 7.40
N PRO A 134 -7.72 21.64 8.25
CA PRO A 134 -8.58 22.83 8.14
C PRO A 134 -8.50 23.55 6.79
N GLN A 135 -7.36 23.48 6.08
CA GLN A 135 -7.24 24.09 4.75
C GLN A 135 -8.21 23.48 3.72
N LEU A 136 -8.70 22.26 3.94
CA LEU A 136 -9.67 21.59 3.07
C LEU A 136 -11.11 21.98 3.40
N ALA A 137 -11.38 22.60 4.55
CA ALA A 137 -12.73 23.03 4.94
C ALA A 137 -13.33 24.05 3.96
N ASN A 138 -12.46 24.86 3.32
CA ASN A 138 -12.83 25.86 2.32
C ASN A 138 -13.21 25.26 0.95
N LEU A 139 -12.96 23.97 0.73
CA LEU A 139 -13.34 23.29 -0.50
C LEU A 139 -14.76 22.75 -0.40
N SER A 140 -15.41 22.58 -1.56
CA SER A 140 -16.70 21.91 -1.61
C SER A 140 -16.57 20.47 -1.11
N LYS A 141 -17.65 19.94 -0.50
CA LYS A 141 -17.68 18.59 0.09
C LYS A 141 -17.12 17.50 -0.84
N SER A 142 -17.47 17.56 -2.13
CA SER A 142 -17.02 16.61 -3.15
C SER A 142 -15.51 16.69 -3.45
N GLN A 143 -14.85 17.82 -3.17
CA GLN A 143 -13.43 18.04 -3.44
C GLN A 143 -12.53 17.70 -2.26
N ARG A 144 -13.05 17.60 -1.03
CA ARG A 144 -12.24 17.45 0.19
C ARG A 144 -11.39 16.18 0.21
N HIS A 145 -11.89 15.08 -0.34
CA HIS A 145 -11.15 13.83 -0.45
C HIS A 145 -10.17 13.78 -1.63
N PHE A 146 -10.48 14.54 -2.68
CA PHE A 146 -9.71 14.60 -3.92
C PHE A 146 -9.45 16.04 -4.36
N PRO A 147 -8.66 16.81 -3.58
CA PRO A 147 -8.48 18.25 -3.78
C PRO A 147 -7.59 18.62 -4.97
N GLY A 148 -6.97 17.64 -5.63
CA GLY A 148 -6.04 17.88 -6.74
C GLY A 148 -4.87 18.77 -6.30
N GLN A 149 -4.64 19.86 -7.03
CA GLN A 149 -3.55 20.81 -6.74
C GLN A 149 -3.81 21.69 -5.50
N ALA A 150 -5.02 21.68 -4.93
CA ALA A 150 -5.34 22.43 -3.72
C ALA A 150 -4.77 21.79 -2.43
N TYR A 151 -4.01 20.68 -2.56
CA TYR A 151 -3.38 19.99 -1.45
C TYR A 151 -2.00 19.43 -1.84
N LEU A 152 -1.39 18.66 -0.94
CA LEU A 152 -0.09 18.03 -1.15
C LEU A 152 -0.13 17.05 -2.34
N LYS A 153 0.96 17.03 -3.11
CA LYS A 153 1.15 16.04 -4.17
C LYS A 153 1.28 14.64 -3.55
N PRO A 154 0.55 13.63 -4.04
CA PRO A 154 0.66 12.26 -3.55
C PRO A 154 2.10 11.71 -3.63
N VAL A 155 2.57 11.11 -2.54
CA VAL A 155 3.93 10.55 -2.42
C VAL A 155 4.10 9.20 -3.13
N VAL A 156 3.00 8.48 -3.34
CA VAL A 156 2.92 7.23 -4.10
C VAL A 156 1.67 7.24 -4.96
N SER A 157 1.60 6.37 -5.98
CA SER A 157 0.35 6.12 -6.71
C SER A 157 -0.47 5.03 -6.02
N LEU A 158 -1.79 5.24 -5.90
CA LEU A 158 -2.70 4.21 -5.40
C LEU A 158 -2.72 3.02 -6.37
N LYS A 159 -2.33 1.84 -5.87
CA LYS A 159 -2.35 0.62 -6.68
C LYS A 159 -3.77 0.09 -6.88
N PHE A 160 -4.69 0.49 -6.00
CA PHE A 160 -6.05 -0.05 -5.92
C PHE A 160 -7.17 1.01 -6.06
N ALA A 161 -6.88 2.14 -6.72
CA ALA A 161 -7.88 3.20 -6.95
C ALA A 161 -9.00 2.78 -7.94
N ASN A 162 -8.74 1.82 -8.84
CA ASN A 162 -9.59 1.54 -10.01
C ASN A 162 -10.36 0.21 -9.98
N SER A 163 -10.49 -0.47 -8.83
CA SER A 163 -11.18 -1.77 -8.76
C SER A 163 -12.71 -1.73 -8.98
N GLY A 164 -13.25 -0.62 -9.49
CA GLY A 164 -14.63 -0.44 -9.93
C GLY A 164 -14.84 -0.15 -11.43
N ARG A 165 -13.78 -0.10 -12.27
CA ARG A 165 -13.93 -0.09 -13.74
C ARG A 165 -13.71 -1.51 -14.27
N PRO A 166 -14.52 -2.03 -15.22
CA PRO A 166 -14.25 -3.33 -15.81
C PRO A 166 -12.85 -3.32 -16.43
N ARG A 167 -12.06 -4.36 -16.14
CA ARG A 167 -10.76 -4.55 -16.80
C ARG A 167 -11.00 -4.51 -18.32
N PRO A 168 -10.23 -3.75 -19.10
CA PRO A 168 -10.08 -4.09 -20.51
C PRO A 168 -9.57 -5.53 -20.54
N GLU A 169 -10.22 -6.38 -21.34
CA GLU A 169 -9.84 -7.79 -21.49
C GLU A 169 -8.32 -7.89 -21.61
N SER A 170 -7.73 -8.70 -20.74
CA SER A 170 -6.31 -8.98 -20.80
C SER A 170 -6.00 -9.52 -22.19
N ASN A 171 -5.17 -8.80 -22.96
CA ASN A 171 -4.44 -9.41 -24.06
C ASN A 171 -3.71 -10.61 -23.47
N LYS A 172 -4.21 -11.82 -23.77
CA LYS A 172 -3.42 -13.03 -23.64
C LYS A 172 -2.14 -12.76 -24.41
N LEU A 173 -1.01 -12.87 -23.74
CA LEU A 173 0.30 -12.93 -24.38
C LEU A 173 0.25 -14.14 -25.34
N ASP A 174 0.04 -13.86 -26.61
CA ASP A 174 0.11 -14.83 -27.68
C ASP A 174 1.59 -15.00 -28.05
N PHE A 175 2.21 -16.04 -27.48
CA PHE A 175 3.60 -16.40 -27.71
C PHE A 175 3.88 -16.85 -29.17
N SER A 176 2.87 -16.90 -30.05
CA SER A 176 3.06 -17.23 -31.47
C SER A 176 3.60 -16.08 -32.33
N LYS A 177 3.68 -14.84 -31.80
CA LYS A 177 4.11 -13.65 -32.56
C LYS A 177 5.51 -13.11 -32.24
N MET A 178 6.35 -13.84 -31.50
CA MET A 178 7.76 -13.47 -31.33
C MET A 178 8.60 -13.95 -32.52
N GLU A 179 8.80 -13.08 -33.52
CA GLU A 179 9.82 -13.28 -34.54
C GLU A 179 11.22 -13.06 -33.95
N PHE A 180 12.04 -14.10 -33.95
CA PHE A 180 13.47 -14.02 -33.65
C PHE A 180 14.22 -13.44 -34.86
N LYS A 181 14.76 -12.23 -34.73
CA LYS A 181 15.73 -11.70 -35.69
C LYS A 181 17.10 -12.36 -35.49
N SER A 182 17.43 -13.30 -36.37
CA SER A 182 18.79 -13.82 -36.54
C SER A 182 19.68 -12.75 -37.20
N GLY A 183 20.50 -12.06 -36.41
CA GLY A 183 21.58 -11.21 -36.90
C GLY A 183 22.76 -12.07 -37.35
N GLY A 184 22.91 -12.24 -38.66
CA GLY A 184 24.08 -12.89 -39.26
C GLY A 184 25.28 -11.96 -39.29
N ASN A 185 26.41 -12.43 -38.75
CA ASN A 185 27.72 -11.93 -39.11
C ASN A 185 28.77 -13.04 -38.89
N SER A 186 29.26 -13.65 -39.96
CA SER A 186 30.48 -14.46 -39.91
C SER A 186 31.20 -14.38 -41.25
N GLY A 187 32.43 -13.85 -41.16
CA GLY A 187 33.38 -13.68 -42.24
C GLY A 187 33.69 -14.97 -42.98
N GLY A 188 34.10 -14.80 -44.24
CA GLY A 188 34.42 -15.91 -45.12
C GLY A 188 35.67 -16.66 -44.74
N PHE A 189 35.72 -17.92 -45.16
CA PHE A 189 36.96 -18.63 -45.48
C PHE A 189 36.69 -19.58 -46.66
N ARG A 190 37.58 -19.50 -47.66
CA ARG A 190 37.64 -20.37 -48.84
C ARG A 190 38.08 -21.77 -48.42
N GLY A 191 37.49 -22.79 -49.04
CA GLY A 191 38.01 -24.17 -48.98
C GLY A 191 37.44 -25.04 -50.10
N ARG A 192 38.15 -25.14 -51.22
CA ARG A 192 37.98 -26.19 -52.24
C ARG A 192 38.44 -27.51 -51.66
N SER A 193 37.66 -28.58 -51.77
CA SER A 193 38.16 -29.90 -52.18
C SER A 193 37.05 -30.86 -52.60
N ARG A 194 37.42 -31.77 -53.51
CA ARG A 194 36.61 -32.70 -54.31
C ARG A 194 36.29 -34.03 -53.59
N ARG A 195 35.41 -34.80 -54.27
CA ARG A 195 35.14 -36.26 -54.22
C ARG A 195 33.81 -36.59 -53.53
N PHE A 196 32.87 -37.37 -54.08
CA PHE A 196 32.76 -38.16 -55.31
C PHE A 196 31.43 -37.84 -56.00
#